data_AF-A0A7J8PXP7-F1
#
_entry.id   AF-A0A7J8PXP7-F1
#
_cell.length_a   1.000
_cell.length_b   1.000
_cell.length_c   1.000
_cell.angle_alpha   90.00
_cell.angle_beta   90.00
_cell.angle_gamma   90.00
#
_symmetry.space_group_name_H-M   'P 1'
#
loop_
_entity.id
_entity.type
_entity.pdbx_description
1 polymer ?
#
loop_
_entity_poly.entity_id
_entity_poly.type
_entity_poly.pdbx_seq_one_letter_code
_entity_poly.pdbx_strand_id
1 'polypeptide(L)'
;MGEDMFWAIRGGGGGSFGAVLAWKTNSVPVPANVTVFRVHRMVKSSKDDDKMTIQARFSSMFLGGTDKLLQLMEEKFPQLGLTKEDCLEMSWAESDPYFEQFPIGAPLETLLGRNHKSALSKSFFKAKSDFVKQPIPEKQIHGYGICSLRRENE
;
A
#
# COMPACT_ATOMS: atom_id res chain seq x y z
N MET A 1 -2.24 5.69 -34.56
CA MET A 1 -1.79 6.62 -33.50
C MET A 1 -0.29 6.76 -33.63
N GLY A 2 0.23 7.98 -33.73
CA GLY A 2 1.69 8.21 -33.76
C GLY A 2 2.34 8.01 -32.39
N GLU A 3 3.67 7.92 -32.35
CA GLU A 3 4.44 7.65 -31.14
C GLU A 3 4.28 8.72 -30.07
N ASP A 4 4.29 10.00 -30.45
CA ASP A 4 4.14 11.14 -29.53
C ASP A 4 2.79 11.08 -28.78
N MET A 5 1.72 10.78 -29.51
CA MET A 5 0.39 10.64 -28.93
C MET A 5 0.31 9.39 -28.03
N PHE A 6 0.94 8.28 -28.44
CA PHE A 6 0.99 7.07 -27.61
C PHE A 6 1.81 7.27 -26.33
N TRP A 7 2.88 8.07 -26.38
CA TRP A 7 3.65 8.44 -25.20
C TRP A 7 2.82 9.33 -24.27
N ALA A 8 2.16 10.36 -24.80
CA ALA A 8 1.39 11.33 -24.01
C ALA A 8 0.27 10.67 -23.19
N ILE A 9 -0.45 9.70 -23.76
CA ILE A 9 -1.55 9.03 -23.05
C ILE A 9 -1.09 8.08 -21.92
N ARG A 10 0.20 7.73 -21.85
CA ARG A 10 0.78 6.83 -20.82
C ARG A 10 1.32 7.57 -19.60
N GLY A 11 0.71 8.69 -19.22
CA GLY A 11 1.07 9.44 -18.03
C GLY A 11 0.61 10.90 -18.01
N GLY A 12 0.30 11.48 -19.18
CA GLY A 12 -0.11 12.89 -19.30
C GLY A 12 -1.55 13.19 -18.88
N GLY A 13 -2.32 12.17 -18.50
CA GLY A 13 -3.73 12.30 -18.10
C GLY A 13 -4.70 12.23 -19.28
N GLY A 14 -5.65 11.28 -19.22
CA GLY A 14 -6.56 10.99 -20.35
C GLY A 14 -7.48 12.14 -20.76
N GLY A 15 -7.81 13.07 -19.85
CA GLY A 15 -8.72 14.17 -20.13
C GLY A 15 -8.22 15.21 -21.15
N SER A 16 -6.91 15.22 -21.44
CA SER A 16 -6.30 16.22 -22.33
C SER A 16 -6.11 15.75 -23.77
N PHE A 17 -6.21 14.45 -24.04
CA PHE A 17 -5.79 13.84 -25.32
C PHE A 17 -6.91 13.06 -26.04
N GLY A 18 -8.17 13.31 -25.67
CA GLY A 18 -9.35 12.70 -26.27
C GLY A 18 -9.89 11.48 -25.51
N ALA A 19 -10.85 10.77 -26.11
CA ALA A 19 -11.48 9.61 -25.50
C ALA A 19 -10.74 8.31 -25.84
N VAL A 20 -10.11 7.70 -24.84
CA VAL A 20 -9.46 6.39 -24.99
C VAL A 20 -10.52 5.28 -24.93
N LEU A 21 -10.63 4.48 -26.00
CA LEU A 21 -11.64 3.42 -26.10
C LEU A 21 -11.15 2.07 -25.57
N ALA A 22 -9.86 1.75 -25.71
CA ALA A 22 -9.28 0.49 -25.31
C ALA A 22 -7.77 0.60 -25.04
N TRP A 23 -7.26 -0.28 -24.20
CA TRP A 23 -5.84 -0.46 -23.94
C TRP A 23 -5.42 -1.89 -24.31
N LYS A 24 -4.28 -2.02 -24.98
CA LYS A 24 -3.57 -3.30 -25.10
C LYS A 24 -2.53 -3.38 -23.99
N THR A 25 -2.72 -4.30 -23.05
CA THR A 25 -1.79 -4.53 -21.95
C THR A 25 -0.91 -5.74 -22.23
N ASN A 26 0.26 -5.77 -21.58
CA ASN A 26 1.12 -6.94 -21.56
C ASN A 26 1.03 -7.58 -20.17
N SER A 27 0.87 -8.90 -20.13
CA SER A 27 0.91 -9.65 -18.88
C SER A 27 2.34 -9.71 -18.35
N VAL A 28 2.48 -9.63 -17.03
CA VAL A 28 3.76 -9.82 -16.34
C VAL A 28 3.73 -11.15 -15.60
N PRO A 29 4.84 -11.91 -15.58
CA PRO A 29 4.90 -13.13 -14.79
C PRO A 29 4.84 -12.78 -13.31
N VAL A 30 3.96 -13.47 -12.58
CA VAL A 30 3.83 -13.37 -11.12
C VAL A 30 4.04 -14.75 -10.52
N PRO A 31 4.69 -14.86 -9.34
CA PRO A 31 4.80 -16.15 -8.66
C PRO A 31 3.40 -16.64 -8.28
N ALA A 32 3.24 -17.97 -8.25
CA ALA A 32 1.95 -18.58 -7.89
C ALA A 32 1.50 -18.16 -6.48
N ASN A 33 2.45 -18.03 -5.54
CA ASN A 33 2.21 -17.60 -4.18
C ASN A 33 2.97 -16.30 -3.88
N VAL A 34 2.30 -15.39 -3.19
CA VAL A 34 2.83 -14.15 -2.63
C VAL A 34 2.58 -14.15 -1.12
N THR A 35 3.42 -13.44 -0.37
CA THR A 35 3.22 -13.24 1.06
C THR A 35 2.76 -11.81 1.32
N VAL A 36 1.65 -11.64 2.03
CA VAL A 36 1.16 -10.33 2.47
C VAL A 36 1.18 -10.23 3.99
N PHE A 37 1.32 -9.01 4.52
CA PHE A 37 1.13 -8.75 5.94
C PHE A 37 0.51 -7.37 6.18
N ARG A 38 -0.08 -7.20 7.37
CA ARG A 38 -0.65 -5.95 7.86
C ARG A 38 -0.43 -5.80 9.35
N VAL A 39 0.55 -4.98 9.71
CA VAL A 39 0.92 -4.72 11.09
C VAL A 39 0.48 -3.32 11.49
N HIS A 40 -0.15 -3.19 12.66
CA HIS A 40 -0.50 -1.90 13.24
C HIS A 40 0.47 -1.56 14.38
N ARG A 41 0.92 -0.30 14.42
CA ARG A 41 1.77 0.25 15.48
C ARG A 41 1.14 1.51 16.04
N MET A 42 1.08 1.59 17.36
CA MET A 42 0.51 2.73 18.07
C MET A 42 1.60 3.74 18.39
N VAL A 43 1.36 5.02 18.09
CA VAL A 43 2.30 6.11 18.34
C VAL A 43 1.66 7.10 19.31
N LYS A 44 2.33 7.34 20.44
CA LYS A 44 1.90 8.31 21.45
C LYS A 44 2.19 9.74 20.97
N SER A 45 1.21 10.62 21.04
CA SER A 45 1.41 12.05 20.74
C SER A 45 2.01 12.76 21.96
N SER A 46 3.04 13.57 21.72
CA SER A 46 3.91 14.14 22.75
C SER A 46 3.33 15.21 23.70
N LYS A 47 2.01 15.49 23.71
CA LYS A 47 1.49 16.69 24.43
C LYS A 47 0.25 16.53 25.31
N ASP A 48 -0.48 15.43 25.27
CA ASP A 48 -1.60 15.20 26.21
C ASP A 48 -1.82 13.70 26.36
N ASP A 49 -1.61 13.15 27.56
CA ASP A 49 -1.56 11.71 27.82
C ASP A 49 -2.93 11.01 27.68
N ASP A 50 -4.00 11.77 27.45
CA ASP A 50 -5.38 11.26 27.59
C ASP A 50 -6.24 11.26 26.32
N LYS A 51 -5.78 11.78 25.17
CA LYS A 51 -6.61 11.71 23.94
C LYS A 51 -5.84 11.84 22.63
N MET A 52 -5.91 10.76 21.85
CA MET A 52 -5.44 10.52 20.47
C MET A 52 -4.06 9.88 20.32
N THR A 53 -4.10 8.55 20.15
CA THR A 53 -2.97 7.72 19.70
C THR A 53 -3.07 7.56 18.18
N ILE A 54 -2.02 7.96 17.45
CA ILE A 54 -1.95 7.73 16.00
C ILE A 54 -1.68 6.26 15.78
N GLN A 55 -2.44 5.62 14.89
CA GLN A 55 -2.16 4.25 14.47
C GLN A 55 -1.47 4.28 13.11
N ALA A 56 -0.23 3.83 13.07
CA ALA A 56 0.48 3.54 11.85
C ALA A 56 0.14 2.14 11.36
N ARG A 57 -0.17 2.00 10.07
CA ARG A 57 -0.42 0.71 9.43
C ARG A 57 0.66 0.44 8.39
N PHE A 58 1.37 -0.66 8.57
CA PHE A 58 2.35 -1.18 7.62
C PHE A 58 1.70 -2.34 6.88
N SER A 59 1.46 -2.17 5.57
CA SER A 59 0.92 -3.21 4.70
C SER A 59 1.92 -3.48 3.57
N SER A 60 2.14 -4.74 3.23
CA SER A 60 3.13 -5.13 2.22
C SER A 60 2.66 -6.34 1.41
N MET A 61 3.18 -6.45 0.19
CA MET A 61 3.13 -7.63 -0.68
C MET A 61 4.55 -8.00 -1.07
N PHE A 62 4.96 -9.21 -0.73
CA PHE A 62 6.25 -9.78 -1.08
C PHE A 62 6.06 -10.89 -2.11
N LEU A 63 6.77 -10.78 -3.24
CA LEU A 63 6.73 -11.75 -4.35
C LEU A 63 7.62 -12.97 -4.04
N GLY A 64 7.26 -13.71 -3.00
CA GLY A 64 7.97 -14.88 -2.51
C GLY A 64 7.31 -15.46 -1.26
N GLY A 65 7.93 -16.50 -0.70
CA GLY A 65 7.44 -17.18 0.51
C GLY A 65 7.83 -16.47 1.81
N THR A 66 7.13 -16.85 2.87
CA THR A 66 7.19 -16.23 4.19
C THR A 66 8.56 -16.35 4.83
N ASP A 67 9.23 -17.50 4.71
CA ASP A 67 10.53 -17.70 5.36
C ASP A 67 11.60 -16.74 4.79
N LYS A 68 11.58 -16.48 3.47
CA LYS A 68 12.46 -15.48 2.83
C LYS A 68 12.11 -14.05 3.24
N LEU A 69 10.81 -13.75 3.39
CA LEU A 69 10.36 -12.46 3.86
C LEU A 69 10.84 -12.19 5.29
N LEU A 70 10.65 -13.15 6.20
CA LEU A 70 11.04 -13.00 7.60
C LEU A 70 12.55 -12.79 7.73
N GLN A 71 13.36 -13.56 6.99
CA GLN A 71 14.81 -13.36 6.92
C GLN A 71 15.17 -11.94 6.47
N LEU A 72 14.53 -11.44 5.40
CA LEU A 72 14.78 -10.09 4.88
C LEU A 72 14.36 -9.01 5.89
N MET A 73 13.24 -9.21 6.58
CA MET A 73 12.72 -8.27 7.57
C MET A 73 13.59 -8.23 8.82
N GLU A 74 14.11 -9.36 9.27
CA GLU A 74 15.08 -9.42 10.36
C GLU A 74 16.39 -8.70 10.00
N GLU A 75 16.87 -8.84 8.76
CA GLU A 75 18.09 -8.19 8.30
C GLU A 75 17.93 -6.67 8.07
N LYS A 76 16.85 -6.26 7.38
CA LYS A 76 16.71 -4.88 6.87
C LYS A 76 15.76 -4.01 7.68
N PHE A 77 14.85 -4.62 8.42
CA PHE A 77 13.82 -3.87 9.15
C PHE A 77 13.33 -4.56 10.45
N PRO A 78 14.24 -4.95 11.35
CA PRO A 78 13.87 -5.70 12.56
C PRO A 78 12.96 -4.90 13.50
N GLN A 79 13.00 -3.57 13.44
CA GLN A 79 12.19 -2.67 14.28
C GLN A 79 10.69 -2.84 14.03
N LEU A 80 10.28 -3.36 12.86
CA LEU A 80 8.88 -3.65 12.63
C LEU A 80 8.41 -4.82 13.49
N GLY A 81 9.29 -5.77 13.87
CA GLY A 81 8.97 -6.93 14.68
C GLY A 81 7.91 -7.83 14.02
N LEU A 82 8.05 -8.07 12.72
CA LEU A 82 7.16 -8.93 11.95
C LEU A 82 7.35 -10.39 12.37
N THR A 83 6.26 -11.10 12.66
CA THR A 83 6.32 -12.54 12.96
C THR A 83 5.64 -13.36 11.87
N LYS A 84 5.77 -14.69 11.94
CA LYS A 84 5.17 -15.61 10.96
C LYS A 84 3.64 -15.56 11.00
N GLU A 85 3.07 -15.31 12.18
CA GLU A 85 1.63 -15.22 12.41
C GLU A 85 1.01 -13.98 11.75
N ASP A 86 1.81 -12.93 11.51
CA ASP A 86 1.38 -11.73 10.79
C ASP A 86 1.35 -11.93 9.26
N CYS A 87 1.95 -13.01 8.77
CA CYS A 87 2.14 -13.27 7.35
C CYS A 87 1.07 -14.23 6.81
N LEU A 88 0.54 -13.92 5.63
CA LEU A 88 -0.42 -14.75 4.93
C LEU A 88 0.13 -15.04 3.53
N GLU A 89 0.29 -16.32 3.21
CA GLU A 89 0.57 -16.77 1.84
C GLU A 89 -0.73 -17.00 1.09
N MET A 90 -0.80 -16.46 -0.12
CA MET A 90 -1.96 -16.57 -1.00
C MET A 90 -1.53 -16.40 -2.45
N SER A 91 -2.42 -16.64 -3.39
CA SER A 91 -2.16 -16.32 -4.79
C SER A 91 -2.09 -14.80 -5.02
N TRP A 92 -1.44 -14.39 -6.11
CA TRP A 92 -1.38 -12.97 -6.47
C TRP A 92 -2.78 -12.35 -6.61
N ALA A 93 -3.73 -13.07 -7.21
CA ALA A 93 -5.11 -12.59 -7.40
C ALA A 93 -5.87 -12.43 -6.07
N GLU A 94 -5.61 -13.30 -5.08
CA GLU A 94 -6.23 -13.19 -3.75
C GLU A 94 -5.66 -12.02 -2.92
N SER A 95 -4.49 -11.48 -3.31
CA SER A 95 -3.93 -10.29 -2.66
C SER A 95 -4.71 -9.01 -2.97
N ASP A 96 -5.37 -8.92 -4.13
CA ASP A 96 -6.18 -7.76 -4.52
C ASP A 96 -7.32 -7.48 -3.52
N PRO A 97 -8.24 -8.44 -3.22
CA PRO A 97 -9.30 -8.20 -2.24
C PRO A 97 -8.74 -7.94 -0.84
N TYR A 98 -7.58 -8.51 -0.50
CA TYR A 98 -6.90 -8.22 0.76
C TYR A 98 -6.54 -6.72 0.88
N PHE A 99 -5.95 -6.10 -0.15
CA PHE A 99 -5.59 -4.67 -0.13
C PHE A 99 -6.80 -3.73 -0.21
N GLU A 100 -7.85 -4.15 -0.90
CA GLU A 100 -9.15 -3.45 -0.95
C GLU A 100 -9.94 -3.56 0.37
N GLN A 101 -9.39 -4.27 1.38
CA GLN A 101 -9.95 -4.42 2.72
C GLN A 101 -11.25 -5.24 2.76
N PHE A 102 -11.43 -6.14 1.81
CA PHE A 102 -12.43 -7.19 1.95
C PHE A 102 -12.07 -8.15 3.10
N PRO A 103 -13.05 -8.90 3.63
CA PRO A 103 -12.77 -10.00 4.56
C PRO A 103 -11.73 -10.96 3.97
N ILE A 104 -10.84 -11.47 4.82
CA ILE A 104 -9.85 -12.47 4.42
C ILE A 104 -10.58 -13.71 3.89
N GLY A 105 -10.16 -14.21 2.72
CA GLY A 105 -10.81 -15.32 2.03
C GLY A 105 -12.07 -14.92 1.24
N ALA A 106 -12.28 -13.63 0.98
CA ALA A 106 -13.33 -13.19 0.08
C ALA A 106 -13.17 -13.84 -1.32
N PRO A 107 -14.27 -14.31 -1.95
CA PRO A 107 -14.21 -14.88 -3.29
C PRO A 107 -13.73 -13.86 -4.32
N LEU A 108 -12.98 -14.30 -5.34
CA LEU A 108 -12.46 -13.42 -6.39
C LEU A 108 -13.57 -12.76 -7.22
N GLU A 109 -14.75 -13.37 -7.27
CA GLU A 109 -15.95 -12.85 -7.93
C GLU A 109 -16.37 -11.50 -7.35
N THR A 110 -15.98 -11.20 -6.11
CA THR A 110 -16.21 -9.90 -5.47
C THR A 110 -15.58 -8.75 -6.28
N LEU A 111 -14.47 -9.00 -6.97
CA LEU A 111 -13.80 -8.00 -7.81
C LEU A 111 -14.61 -7.61 -9.06
N LEU A 112 -15.60 -8.42 -9.45
CA LEU A 112 -16.50 -8.11 -10.58
C LEU A 112 -17.57 -7.07 -10.19
N GLY A 113 -17.79 -6.85 -8.89
CA GLY A 113 -18.80 -5.93 -8.37
C GLY A 113 -18.41 -4.46 -8.54
N ARG A 114 -19.14 -3.72 -9.38
CA ARG A 114 -18.93 -2.26 -9.60
C ARG A 114 -19.62 -1.35 -8.58
N ASN A 115 -20.35 -1.93 -7.62
CA ASN A 115 -21.15 -1.23 -6.62
C ASN A 115 -20.46 -1.16 -5.24
N HIS A 116 -19.20 -1.57 -5.14
CA HIS A 116 -18.46 -1.52 -3.89
C HIS A 116 -18.28 -0.05 -3.45
N LYS A 117 -19.08 0.36 -2.46
CA LYS A 117 -18.97 1.68 -1.84
C LYS A 117 -17.88 1.63 -0.77
N SER A 118 -16.64 1.89 -1.16
CA SER A 118 -15.55 2.07 -0.19
C SER A 118 -15.88 3.20 0.79
N ALA A 119 -15.24 3.22 1.96
CA ALA A 119 -15.43 4.31 2.93
C ALA A 119 -15.19 5.70 2.29
N LEU A 120 -14.28 5.77 1.31
CA LEU A 120 -13.97 6.99 0.56
C LEU A 120 -15.09 7.41 -0.41
N SER A 121 -15.89 6.47 -0.91
CA SER A 121 -16.98 6.77 -1.85
C SER A 121 -18.22 7.37 -1.16
N LYS A 122 -18.30 7.28 0.18
CA LYS A 122 -19.45 7.75 0.97
C LYS A 122 -19.21 9.13 1.61
N SER A 123 -18.02 9.68 1.49
CA SER A 123 -17.62 10.91 2.17
C SER A 123 -17.02 11.91 1.20
N PHE A 124 -17.26 13.20 1.43
CA PHE A 124 -16.53 14.26 0.73
C PHE A 124 -15.06 14.16 1.13
N PHE A 125 -14.17 14.08 0.14
CA PHE A 125 -12.73 14.02 0.38
C PHE A 125 -12.00 15.09 -0.42
N LYS A 126 -10.89 15.58 0.15
CA LYS A 126 -9.92 16.41 -0.55
C LYS A 126 -8.55 15.76 -0.38
N ALA A 127 -7.95 15.34 -1.48
CA ALA A 127 -6.63 14.74 -1.50
C ALA A 127 -5.57 15.69 -2.09
N LYS A 128 -4.35 15.54 -1.60
CA LYS A 128 -3.11 16.13 -2.14
C LYS A 128 -2.01 15.06 -2.05
N SER A 129 -1.01 15.16 -2.90
CA SER A 129 0.15 14.26 -2.94
C SER A 129 1.43 15.08 -3.04
N ASP A 130 2.51 14.59 -2.43
CA ASP A 130 3.85 15.18 -2.48
C ASP A 130 4.91 14.09 -2.65
N PHE A 131 6.09 14.49 -3.13
CA PHE A 131 7.26 13.60 -3.24
C PHE A 131 8.31 13.99 -2.20
N VAL A 132 8.74 13.02 -1.39
CA VAL A 132 9.74 13.21 -0.34
C VAL A 132 11.11 12.75 -0.87
N LYS A 133 12.08 13.67 -0.92
CA LYS A 133 13.45 13.38 -1.41
C LYS A 133 14.45 13.06 -0.30
N GLN A 134 14.21 13.58 0.91
CA GLN A 134 15.04 13.33 2.09
C GLN A 134 14.12 12.96 3.25
N PRO A 135 14.57 12.09 4.19
CA PRO A 135 13.76 11.70 5.33
C PRO A 135 13.23 12.92 6.09
N ILE A 136 11.92 12.91 6.39
CA ILE A 136 11.29 13.96 7.18
C ILE A 136 11.82 13.86 8.62
N PRO A 137 12.33 14.95 9.23
CA PRO A 137 12.79 14.91 10.61
C PRO A 137 11.69 14.45 11.58
N GLU A 138 12.05 13.62 12.56
CA GLU A 138 11.12 13.02 13.53
C GLU A 138 10.23 14.06 14.24
N LYS A 139 10.82 15.20 14.61
CA LYS A 139 10.08 16.32 15.23
C LYS A 139 8.92 16.83 14.37
N GLN A 140 9.08 16.81 13.05
CA GLN A 140 8.02 17.21 12.12
C GLN A 140 6.99 16.10 11.98
N ILE A 141 7.43 14.83 11.94
CA ILE A 141 6.56 13.65 11.90
C ILE A 141 5.60 13.64 13.09
N HIS A 142 6.09 13.90 14.32
CA HIS A 142 5.23 14.04 15.50
C HIS A 142 4.31 15.28 15.44
N GLY A 143 4.76 16.37 14.83
CA GLY A 143 3.96 17.58 14.61
C GLY A 143 2.81 17.41 13.61
N TYR A 144 2.97 16.52 12.63
CA TYR A 144 1.96 16.19 11.62
C TYR A 144 1.12 14.95 11.94
N GLY A 145 1.44 14.26 13.04
CA GLY A 145 0.82 12.99 13.39
C GLY A 145 1.09 11.85 12.40
N ILE A 146 2.27 11.89 11.77
CA ILE A 146 2.78 10.83 10.89
C ILE A 146 3.65 9.88 11.75
N CYS A 147 3.87 8.64 11.33
CA CYS A 147 4.75 7.70 12.04
C CYS A 147 6.13 7.61 11.39
N SER A 148 7.19 7.62 12.19
CA SER A 148 8.56 7.29 11.76
C SER A 148 8.90 5.90 12.28
N LEU A 149 9.34 5.01 11.39
CA LEU A 149 10.13 3.85 11.78
C LEU A 149 11.57 4.12 11.35
N ARG A 150 12.48 4.13 12.32
CA ARG A 150 13.89 4.44 12.11
C ARG A 150 14.60 3.22 11.55
N ARG A 151 15.37 3.43 10.47
CA ARG A 151 16.50 2.56 10.13
C ARG A 151 17.72 3.16 10.84
N GLU A 152 18.19 2.54 11.91
CA GLU A 152 19.52 2.83 12.46
C GLU A 152 20.52 1.90 11.74
N ASN A 153 21.56 2.51 11.14
CA ASN A 153 22.66 1.93 10.32
C ASN A 153 22.28 1.68 8.84
N GLU A 154 22.98 2.17 7.82
CA GLU A 154 24.27 2.89 7.65
C GLU A 154 24.07 4.21 6.90
#